data_AF-A0A2D5U9U1-F1
#
_entry.id   AF-A0A2D5U9U1-F1
#
_cell.length_a   1.000
_cell.length_b   1.000
_cell.length_c   1.000
_cell.angle_alpha   90.00
_cell.angle_beta   90.00
_cell.angle_gamma   90.00
#
_symmetry.space_group_name_H-M   'P 1'
#
loop_
_entity.id
_entity.type
_entity.pdbx_description
1 polymer ?
#
loop_
_entity_poly.entity_id
_entity_poly.type
_entity_poly.pdbx_seq_one_letter_code
_entity_poly.pdbx_strand_id
1 'polypeptide(L)' 'MENRTLKVRSGFYDYIPKRSTTPVPVPFILLKGYWLQTYNFKIGNAVSVQAEINQLILSVSNP' A
#
# COMPACT_ATOMS: atom_id res chain seq x y z
N MET A 1 -20.30 1.89 7.07
CA MET A 1 -18.84 1.70 7.01
C MET A 1 -18.62 0.28 6.52
N GLU A 2 -18.01 0.07 5.35
CA GLU A 2 -17.73 -1.27 4.85
C GLU A 2 -16.33 -1.69 5.31
N ASN A 3 -16.24 -2.72 6.13
CA ASN A 3 -14.96 -3.28 6.56
C ASN A 3 -14.49 -4.31 5.54
N ARG A 4 -13.26 -4.15 5.03
CA ARG A 4 -12.66 -5.09 4.08
C ARG A 4 -11.36 -5.64 4.67
N THR A 5 -11.26 -6.97 4.72
CA THR A 5 -10.03 -7.65 5.17
C THR A 5 -9.06 -7.79 4.01
N LEU A 6 -7.82 -7.33 4.21
CA LEU A 6 -6.75 -7.44 3.23
C LEU A 6 -5.84 -8.62 3.59
N LYS A 7 -5.19 -9.21 2.58
CA LYS A 7 -4.15 -10.22 2.80
C LYS A 7 -2.79 -9.53 2.80
N VAL A 8 -2.03 -9.73 3.88
CA VAL A 8 -0.60 -9.41 3.94
C VAL A 8 0.17 -10.55 3.28
N ARG A 9 1.17 -10.23 2.46
CA ARG A 9 1.98 -11.22 1.73
C ARG A 9 3.47 -10.86 1.79
N SER A 10 4.32 -11.83 1.51
CA SER A 10 5.77 -11.62 1.32
C SER A 10 6.05 -11.12 -0.10
N GLY A 11 6.75 -10.00 -0.21
CA GLY A 11 7.19 -9.43 -1.47
C GLY A 11 8.67 -9.07 -1.42
N PHE A 12 9.25 -8.78 -2.58
CA PHE A 12 10.59 -8.22 -2.69
C PHE A 12 10.44 -6.74 -3.06
N TYR A 13 11.40 -5.89 -2.67
CA TYR A 13 11.41 -4.50 -3.13
C TYR A 13 11.34 -4.42 -4.65
N ASP A 14 10.68 -3.37 -5.18
CA ASP A 14 10.86 -2.89 -6.56
C ASP A 14 12.29 -2.31 -6.71
N TYR A 15 13.30 -3.15 -6.51
CA TYR A 15 14.69 -2.74 -6.50
C TYR A 15 15.28 -2.86 -7.90
N ILE A 16 15.71 -1.72 -8.45
CA ILE A 16 16.52 -1.64 -9.67
C ILE A 16 17.96 -2.03 -9.29
N PRO A 17 18.53 -3.09 -9.90
CA PRO A 17 19.77 -3.67 -9.40
C PRO A 17 20.97 -2.78 -9.70
N LYS A 18 21.72 -2.40 -8.66
CA LYS A 18 23.12 -1.93 -8.81
C LYS A 18 24.18 -2.95 -8.39
N ARG A 19 23.83 -4.10 -7.80
CA ARG A 19 24.75 -5.23 -7.59
C ARG A 19 24.00 -6.49 -7.16
N SER A 20 24.55 -7.64 -7.54
CA SER A 20 24.05 -9.01 -7.39
C SER A 20 23.95 -9.46 -5.92
N THR A 21 22.91 -9.06 -5.21
CA THR A 21 22.50 -9.71 -3.95
C THR A 21 20.99 -9.94 -3.97
N THR A 22 20.55 -11.14 -3.58
CA THR A 22 19.12 -11.47 -3.45
C THR A 22 18.47 -10.48 -2.47
N PRO A 23 17.40 -9.76 -2.86
CA PRO A 23 16.78 -8.76 -2.00
C PRO A 23 16.14 -9.41 -0.77
N VAL A 24 16.23 -8.73 0.38
CA VAL A 24 15.57 -9.16 1.62
C VAL A 24 14.05 -9.05 1.44
N PRO A 25 13.26 -10.10 1.76
CA PRO A 25 11.82 -10.04 1.66
C PRO A 25 11.24 -9.07 2.70
N VAL A 26 10.21 -8.32 2.31
CA VAL A 26 9.51 -7.34 3.16
C VAL A 26 8.00 -7.57 3.12
N PRO A 27 7.27 -7.20 4.20
CA PRO A 27 5.82 -7.27 4.20
C PRO A 27 5.23 -6.26 3.21
N PHE A 28 4.21 -6.67 2.47
CA PHE A 28 3.43 -5.74 1.65
C PHE A 28 1.93 -5.97 1.82
N ILE A 29 1.17 -4.88 1.68
CA ILE A 29 -0.29 -4.87 1.64
C ILE A 29 -0.70 -4.47 0.22
N LEU A 30 -1.54 -5.29 -0.41
CA LEU A 30 -2.04 -5.01 -1.75
C LEU A 30 -3.51 -4.57 -1.72
N LEU A 31 -3.74 -3.31 -2.05
CA LEU A 31 -5.07 -2.73 -2.24
C LEU A 31 -5.44 -2.80 -3.72
N LYS A 32 -6.44 -3.62 -4.06
CA LYS A 32 -6.98 -3.72 -5.44
C LYS A 32 -8.50 -3.73 -5.42
N GLY A 33 -9.10 -3.06 -6.41
CA GLY A 33 -10.52 -3.16 -6.71
C GLY A 33 -11.16 -1.82 -7.06
N TYR A 34 -12.20 -1.85 -7.89
CA TYR A 34 -12.95 -0.66 -8.33
C TYR A 34 -13.54 0.15 -7.16
N TRP A 35 -13.77 -0.48 -6.00
CA TRP A 35 -14.25 0.19 -4.80
C TRP A 35 -13.33 1.30 -4.28
N LEU A 36 -12.02 1.25 -4.58
CA LEU A 36 -11.07 2.31 -4.23
C LEU A 36 -11.44 3.65 -4.89
N GLN A 37 -11.99 3.60 -6.10
CA GLN A 37 -12.44 4.78 -6.83
C GLN A 37 -13.60 5.48 -6.12
N THR A 38 -14.48 4.73 -5.47
CA THR A 38 -15.59 5.25 -4.66
C THR A 38 -15.09 6.08 -3.47
N TYR A 39 -13.89 5.77 -2.96
CA TYR A 39 -13.25 6.49 -1.85
C TYR A 39 -12.14 7.45 -2.30
N ASN A 40 -12.14 7.85 -3.58
CA ASN A 40 -11.19 8.79 -4.17
C ASN A 40 -9.72 8.34 -4.19
N PHE A 41 -9.42 7.06 -3.99
CA PHE A 41 -8.09 6.48 -4.22
C PHE A 41 -7.88 6.22 -5.72
N LYS A 42 -7.83 7.31 -6.50
CA LYS A 42 -7.66 7.30 -7.95
C LYS A 42 -6.17 7.28 -8.32
N ILE A 43 -5.88 6.77 -9.52
CA ILE A 43 -4.52 6.85 -10.09
C ILE A 43 -4.12 8.33 -10.19
N GLY A 44 -2.93 8.65 -9.68
CA GLY A 44 -2.39 10.01 -9.66
C GLY A 44 -2.74 10.82 -8.40
N ASN A 45 -3.70 10.38 -7.57
CA ASN A 45 -3.97 11.06 -6.31
C ASN A 45 -2.90 10.73 -5.28
N ALA A 46 -2.44 11.74 -4.55
CA ALA A 46 -1.54 11.54 -3.41
C ALA A 46 -2.29 10.87 -2.25
N VAL A 47 -1.61 9.92 -1.60
CA VAL A 47 -2.11 9.21 -0.41
C VAL A 47 -1.22 9.56 0.76
N SER A 48 -1.84 10.03 1.84
CA SER A 48 -1.20 10.18 3.14
C SER A 48 -1.32 8.88 3.93
N VAL A 49 -0.25 8.52 4.63
CA VAL A 49 -0.19 7.32 5.48
C VAL A 49 0.24 7.75 6.88
N GLN A 50 -0.61 7.47 7.86
CA GLN A 50 -0.28 7.58 9.26
C GLN A 50 -0.10 6.17 9.83
N ALA A 51 0.92 5.98 10.66
CA ALA A 51 1.27 4.70 11.24
C ALA A 51 1.34 4.80 12.76
N GLU A 52 0.66 3.86 13.42
CA GLU A 52 0.66 3.67 14.86
C GLU A 52 0.89 2.19 15.19
N ILE A 53 1.04 1.85 16.47
CA ILE A 53 1.17 0.46 16.90
C ILE A 53 -0.06 -0.32 16.44
N ASN A 54 0.16 -1.35 15.62
CA ASN A 54 -0.88 -2.22 15.04
C ASN A 54 -1.89 -1.54 14.10
N GLN A 55 -1.64 -0.30 13.64
CA GLN A 55 -2.58 0.42 12.81
C GLN A 55 -1.89 1.23 11.69
N LEU A 56 -2.50 1.16 10.50
CA LEU A 56 -2.20 2.06 9.37
C LEU A 56 -3.50 2.77 8.98
N ILE A 57 -3.45 4.10 8.92
CA ILE A 57 -4.53 4.93 8.41
C ILE A 57 -4.09 5.50 7.07
N LEU A 58 -4.81 5.15 6.01
CA LEU A 58 -4.58 5.70 4.67
C LEU A 58 -5.69 6.70 4.35
N SER A 59 -5.32 7.88 3.89
CA SER A 59 -6.25 8.91 3.46
C SER A 59 -5.79 9.53 2.15
N VAL A 60 -6.74 9.97 1.32
CA VAL A 60 -6.41 10.73 0.11
C VAL A 60 -6.10 12.15 0.56
N SER A 61 -4.93 12.67 0.18
CA SER A 61 -4.62 14.08 0.38
C SER A 61 -5.56 14.87 -0.55
N ASN A 62 -6.51 15.62 0.02
CA ASN A 62 -7.26 16.57 -0.79
C ASN A 62 -6.26 17.57 -1.41
N PRO A 63 -6.41 17.94 -2.69
CA PRO A 63 -5.67 19.06 -3.26
C PRO A 63 -5.93 20.35 -2.48
#